data_AF-A0A4Q6BEZ8-F1
#
_entry.id   AF-A0A4Q6BEZ8-F1
#
_cell.length_a   1.000
_cell.length_b   1.000
_cell.length_c   1.000
_cell.angle_alpha   90.00
_cell.angle_beta   90.00
_cell.angle_gamma   90.00
#
_symmetry.space_group_name_H-M   'P 1'
#
loop_
_entity.id
_entity.type
_entity.pdbx_description
1 polymer ?
#
loop_
_entity_poly.entity_id
_entity_poly.type
_entity_poly.pdbx_seq_one_letter_code
_entity_poly.pdbx_strand_id
1 'polypeptide(L)' 'MLRISPTAASLTAQRYMGLTQRATEKSMKDLASGTRFSSPGSDPAGAAIAEQIEGQVRSQ' A
#
# COMPACT_ATOMS: atom_id res chain seq x y z
N MET A 1 25.73 28.03 -10.38
CA MET A 1 25.58 26.55 -10.54
C MET A 1 25.20 26.00 -9.18
N LEU A 2 23.97 25.49 -9.03
CA LEU A 2 23.47 25.00 -7.74
C LEU A 2 24.22 23.71 -7.38
N ARG A 3 25.19 23.79 -6.47
CA ARG A 3 25.95 22.62 -5.97
C ARG A 3 25.09 21.87 -4.95
N ILE A 4 24.01 21.24 -5.42
CA ILE A 4 23.35 20.20 -4.63
C ILE A 4 24.38 19.08 -4.52
N SER A 5 24.77 18.75 -3.29
CA SER A 5 25.71 17.66 -3.04
C SER A 5 25.17 16.37 -3.65
N PRO A 6 25.93 15.63 -4.47
CA PRO A 6 25.46 14.40 -5.11
C PRO A 6 24.98 13.35 -4.10
N THR A 7 25.51 13.39 -2.88
CA THR A 7 25.04 12.62 -1.71
C THR A 7 23.64 13.00 -1.24
N ALA A 8 23.24 14.28 -1.29
CA ALA A 8 21.88 14.70 -0.92
C ALA A 8 20.85 14.25 -1.96
N ALA A 9 21.20 14.30 -3.25
CA ALA A 9 20.37 13.76 -4.33
C ALA A 9 20.24 12.23 -4.22
N SER A 10 21.34 11.52 -3.97
CA SER A 10 21.35 10.07 -3.76
C SER A 10 20.53 9.63 -2.55
N LEU A 11 20.67 10.32 -1.40
CA LEU A 11 19.90 10.02 -0.19
C LEU A 11 18.40 10.26 -0.38
N THR A 12 18.06 11.28 -1.15
CA THR A 12 16.66 11.57 -1.52
C THR A 12 16.12 10.49 -2.45
N ALA A 13 16.88 10.11 -3.47
CA ALA A 13 16.53 9.00 -4.38
C ALA A 13 16.33 7.68 -3.62
N GLN A 14 17.21 7.35 -2.67
CA GLN A 14 17.07 6.16 -1.83
C GLN A 14 15.79 6.19 -0.98
N ARG A 15 15.44 7.35 -0.41
CA ARG A 15 14.17 7.52 0.34
C ARG A 15 12.96 7.29 -0.54
N TYR A 16 12.92 7.93 -1.72
CA TYR A 16 11.82 7.72 -2.67
C TYR A 16 11.77 6.28 -3.15
N MET A 17 12.91 5.65 -3.45
CA MET A 17 12.98 4.25 -3.86
C MET A 17 12.44 3.32 -2.76
N GLY A 18 12.77 3.57 -1.49
CA GLY A 18 12.22 2.81 -0.36
C GLY A 18 10.71 2.98 -0.18
N LEU A 19 10.19 4.19 -0.41
CA LEU A 19 8.73 4.43 -0.40
C LEU A 19 8.03 3.71 -1.55
N THR A 20 8.57 3.81 -2.77
CA THR A 20 8.05 3.13 -3.95
C THR A 20 8.09 1.62 -3.77
N GLN A 21 9.18 1.06 -3.25
CA GLN A 21 9.30 -0.38 -2.98
C GLN A 21 8.17 -0.88 -2.07
N ARG A 22 7.91 -0.18 -0.96
CA ARG A 22 6.82 -0.51 -0.01
C ARG A 22 5.43 -0.39 -0.66
N ALA A 23 5.21 0.64 -1.48
CA ALA A 23 3.94 0.83 -2.17
C ALA A 23 3.69 -0.28 -3.22
N THR A 24 4.75 -0.69 -3.94
CA THR A 24 4.70 -1.80 -4.88
C THR A 24 4.44 -3.13 -4.18
N GLU A 25 5.12 -3.41 -3.07
CA GLU A 25 4.88 -4.60 -2.25
C GLU A 25 3.44 -4.68 -1.75
N LYS A 26 2.88 -3.55 -1.26
CA LYS A 26 1.47 -3.49 -0.88
C LYS A 26 0.55 -3.77 -2.06
N SER A 27 0.80 -3.15 -3.22
CA SER A 27 -0.01 -3.35 -4.42
C SER A 27 0.02 -4.80 -4.89
N MET A 28 1.19 -5.44 -4.83
CA MET A 28 1.34 -6.87 -5.13
C MET A 28 0.58 -7.75 -4.14
N LYS A 29 0.59 -7.41 -2.85
CA LYS A 29 -0.16 -8.13 -1.82
C LYS A 29 -1.67 -7.99 -2.01
N ASP A 30 -2.14 -6.78 -2.27
CA ASP A 30 -3.55 -6.50 -2.52
C ASP A 30 -4.02 -7.26 -3.78
N LEU A 31 -3.22 -7.25 -4.86
CA LEU A 31 -3.49 -8.02 -6.08
C LEU A 31 -3.55 -9.53 -5.83
N ALA A 32 -2.57 -10.08 -5.12
CA ALA A 32 -2.52 -11.51 -4.79
C ALA A 32 -3.69 -11.95 -3.90
N SER A 33 -4.14 -11.08 -3.00
CA SER A 33 -5.28 -11.35 -2.11
C SER A 33 -6.65 -11.16 -2.77
N GLY A 34 -6.71 -10.48 -3.92
CA GLY A 34 -7.97 -10.08 -4.55
C GLY A 34 -8.74 -8.98 -3.81
N THR A 35 -8.18 -8.41 -2.74
CA THR A 35 -8.82 -7.37 -1.92
C THR A 35 -7.86 -6.19 -1.69
N ARG A 36 -8.41 -4.98 -1.63
CA ARG A 36 -7.61 -3.75 -1.39
C ARG A 36 -7.29 -3.53 0.09
N PHE A 37 -7.82 -4.38 0.97
CA PHE A 37 -7.79 -4.25 2.43
C PHE A 37 -6.71 -5.12 3.08
N SER A 38 -5.81 -5.73 2.30
CA SER A 38 -4.92 -6.80 2.77
C SER A 38 -3.85 -6.36 3.78
N SER A 39 -3.72 -5.05 4.08
CA SER A 39 -2.75 -4.52 5.02
C SER A 39 -3.41 -4.24 6.38
N PRO A 40 -2.92 -4.84 7.49
CA PRO A 40 -3.47 -4.58 8.82
C PRO A 40 -3.27 -3.10 9.18
N GLY A 41 -4.36 -2.33 9.15
CA GLY A 41 -4.38 -0.89 9.41
C GLY A 41 -4.61 0.01 8.19
N SER A 42 -4.67 -0.51 6.96
CA SER A 42 -4.92 0.36 5.79
C SER A 42 -6.36 0.84 5.69
N ASP A 43 -7.33 0.06 6.18
CA ASP A 43 -8.73 0.49 6.37
C ASP A 43 -9.52 -0.59 7.14
N PRO A 44 -9.56 -0.55 8.49
CA PRO A 44 -10.31 -1.51 9.29
C PRO A 44 -11.84 -1.38 9.08
N ALA A 45 -12.34 -0.21 8.68
CA ALA A 45 -13.76 -0.01 8.41
C ALA A 45 -14.17 -0.63 7.06
N GLY A 46 -13.35 -0.42 6.01
CA GLY A 46 -13.56 -1.01 4.69
C GLY A 46 -13.50 -2.54 4.70
N ALA A 47 -12.61 -3.12 5.53
CA ALA A 47 -12.56 -4.57 5.73
C ALA A 47 -13.85 -5.11 6.39
N ALA A 48 -14.32 -4.46 7.46
CA ALA A 48 -15.54 -4.88 8.17
C ALA A 48 -16.81 -4.75 7.31
N ILE A 49 -16.91 -3.70 6.50
CA ILE A 49 -18.02 -3.51 5.54
C ILE A 49 -17.97 -4.59 4.46
N ALA A 50 -16.79 -4.90 3.93
CA ALA A 50 -16.63 -5.96 2.93
C ALA A 50 -17.06 -7.32 3.46
N GLU A 51 -16.68 -7.66 4.69
CA GLU A 51 -17.12 -8.89 5.38
C GLU A 51 -18.63 -8.90 5.64
N GLN A 52 -19.21 -7.76 6.07
CA GLN A 52 -20.65 -7.62 6.26
C GLN A 52 -21.43 -7.80 4.95
N ILE A 53 -20.93 -7.27 3.82
CA ILE A 53 -21.55 -7.43 2.50
C ILE A 53 -21.42 -8.88 2.03
N GLU A 54 -20.26 -9.51 2.21
CA GLU A 54 -20.07 -10.93 1.85
C GLU A 54 -21.00 -11.83 2.67
N GLY A 55 -21.19 -11.53 3.96
CA GLY A 55 -22.15 -12.20 4.83
C GLY A 55 -23.59 -12.05 4.34
N GLN A 56 -24.00 -10.85 3.90
CA GLN A 56 -25.33 -10.64 3.31
C GLN A 56 -25.51 -11.41 2.00
N VAL A 57 -24.51 -11.41 1.10
CA VAL A 57 -24.57 -12.15 -0.17
C VAL A 57 -24.65 -13.65 0.06
N ARG A 58 -23.94 -14.20 1.06
CA ARG A 58 -23.99 -15.63 1.41
C ARG A 58 -25.27 -16.05 2.13
N SER A 59 -25.98 -15.10 2.73
CA SER A 59 -27.24 -15.36 3.47
C SER A 59 -28.48 -15.35 2.58
N GLN A 60 -28.32 -14.93 1.31
CA GLN A 60 -29.37 -14.87 0.29
C GLN A 60 -29.42 -16.13 -0.58
#